data_AF-A0A367KY54-F1
#
_entry.id   AF-A0A367KY54-F1
#
_cell.length_a   1.000
_cell.length_b   1.000
_cell.length_c   1.000
_cell.angle_alpha   90.00
_cell.angle_beta   90.00
_cell.angle_gamma   90.00
#
_symmetry.space_group_name_H-M   'P 1'
#
loop_
_entity.id
_entity.type
_entity.pdbx_description
1 polymer ?
#
loop_
_entity_poly.entity_id
_entity_poly.type
_entity_poly.pdbx_seq_one_letter_code
_entity_poly.pdbx_strand_id
1 'polypeptide(L)'
;MPTATIIKTSYSISNGMVVSFEKQDQKTLYIVQVEPEQGKSYKISKKYEEFIQFSQKLHEQFNKYSSDLPPKIKYKLHLLVTNKQIHAQRAEELNQFLCVLFSASPFIAQSYIVREFFQPQVYAESHTSYWKRLRSTSFLSRHTQPPFSYLCTQAANKLWHRQPEPSASTSTTAMPRLKKSQSSLCLIKDTIKIKVIYDADNIIVIQVPRSIGLYELRSRILQKFSDSVTLIKSDWVLLFHESTSSICSTSSFYLAQEKPLLPATVISKEDDLISLMNTKWSQLDKITLRCVM
;
A
#
# COMPACT_ATOMS: atom_id res chain seq x y z
N MET A 1 -24.53 -17.10 39.87
CA MET A 1 -24.02 -17.55 38.55
C MET A 1 -24.55 -16.59 37.48
N PRO A 2 -23.70 -15.98 36.64
CA PRO A 2 -24.17 -15.12 35.57
C PRO A 2 -24.80 -15.97 34.46
N THR A 3 -26.11 -15.83 34.27
CA THR A 3 -26.86 -16.46 33.19
C THR A 3 -26.59 -15.70 31.90
N ALA A 4 -25.70 -16.21 31.05
CA ALA A 4 -25.46 -15.63 29.72
C ALA A 4 -26.71 -15.83 28.85
N THR A 5 -27.47 -14.77 28.63
CA THR A 5 -28.63 -14.78 27.74
C THR A 5 -28.13 -14.83 26.30
N ILE A 6 -28.19 -16.00 25.67
CA ILE A 6 -27.89 -16.15 24.24
C ILE A 6 -29.06 -15.54 23.46
N ILE A 7 -28.93 -14.28 23.07
CA ILE A 7 -29.90 -13.63 22.19
C ILE A 7 -29.68 -14.21 20.79
N LYS A 8 -30.54 -15.15 20.38
CA LYS A 8 -30.54 -15.73 19.05
C LYS A 8 -31.06 -14.68 18.07
N THR A 9 -30.18 -13.79 17.62
CA THR A 9 -30.56 -12.74 16.69
C THR A 9 -30.61 -13.28 15.26
N SER A 10 -31.82 -13.56 14.77
CA SER A 10 -32.09 -13.92 13.38
C SER A 10 -32.36 -12.67 12.52
N TYR A 11 -31.49 -11.66 12.56
CA TYR A 11 -31.61 -10.56 11.61
C TYR A 11 -30.82 -10.89 10.33
N SER A 12 -31.48 -10.68 9.20
CA SER A 12 -30.84 -10.62 7.88
C SER A 12 -30.21 -9.25 7.70
N ILE A 13 -29.04 -9.21 7.07
CA ILE A 13 -28.36 -7.95 6.74
C ILE A 13 -28.67 -7.65 5.28
N SER A 14 -29.22 -6.47 4.99
CA SER A 14 -29.57 -6.08 3.63
C SER A 14 -28.44 -5.28 2.97
N ASN A 15 -27.69 -4.49 3.73
CA ASN A 15 -26.65 -3.62 3.19
C ASN A 15 -25.56 -3.30 4.24
N GLY A 16 -24.40 -2.86 3.76
CA GLY A 16 -23.31 -2.35 4.59
C GLY A 16 -22.37 -1.44 3.82
N MET A 17 -21.93 -0.36 4.46
CA MET A 17 -21.07 0.66 3.85
C MET A 17 -20.08 1.24 4.86
N VAL A 18 -18.83 1.42 4.45
CA VAL A 18 -17.81 2.16 5.19
C VAL A 18 -18.16 3.65 5.15
N VAL A 19 -18.46 4.24 6.31
CA VAL A 19 -18.84 5.66 6.43
C VAL A 19 -17.66 6.55 6.84
N SER A 20 -16.71 6.00 7.57
CA SER A 20 -15.51 6.70 8.01
C SER A 20 -14.41 5.72 8.41
N PHE A 21 -13.21 6.23 8.64
CA PHE A 21 -12.16 5.51 9.33
C PHE A 21 -11.57 6.38 10.44
N GLU A 22 -11.13 5.74 11.52
CA GLU A 22 -10.60 6.38 12.71
C GLU A 22 -9.27 5.76 13.10
N LYS A 23 -8.33 6.59 13.57
CA LYS A 23 -7.04 6.12 14.05
C LYS A 23 -7.09 5.99 15.58
N GLN A 24 -7.00 4.77 16.08
CA GLN A 24 -6.99 4.44 17.50
C GLN A 24 -5.72 3.62 17.81
N ASP A 25 -4.89 4.08 18.75
CA ASP A 25 -3.66 3.40 19.19
C ASP A 25 -2.78 2.91 18.03
N GLN A 26 -2.52 3.82 17.08
CA GLN A 26 -1.74 3.57 15.85
C GLN A 26 -2.39 2.61 14.85
N LYS A 27 -3.55 2.03 15.16
CA LYS A 27 -4.32 1.18 14.25
C LYS A 27 -5.43 2.00 13.61
N THR A 28 -5.74 1.70 12.35
CA THR A 28 -6.86 2.33 11.65
C THR A 28 -8.05 1.38 11.65
N LEU A 29 -9.16 1.85 12.22
CA LEU A 29 -10.44 1.18 12.24
C LEU A 29 -11.32 1.78 11.14
N TYR A 30 -12.07 0.92 10.45
CA TYR A 30 -13.07 1.30 9.47
C TYR A 30 -14.43 1.15 10.14
N ILE A 31 -15.19 2.23 10.12
CA ILE A 31 -16.53 2.29 10.69
C ILE A 31 -17.51 1.93 9.58
N VAL A 32 -18.17 0.79 9.74
CA VAL A 32 -19.17 0.29 8.78
C VAL A 32 -20.54 0.53 9.36
N GLN A 33 -21.39 1.25 8.62
CA GLN A 33 -22.81 1.32 8.86
C GLN A 33 -23.46 0.08 8.24
N VAL A 34 -24.15 -0.70 9.07
CA VAL A 34 -24.83 -1.92 8.70
C VAL A 34 -26.34 -1.66 8.76
N GLU A 35 -27.03 -2.02 7.69
CA GLU A 35 -28.46 -1.89 7.56
C GLU A 35 -29.07 -3.30 7.58
N PRO A 36 -29.75 -3.68 8.67
CA PRO A 36 -30.50 -4.93 8.70
C PRO A 36 -31.75 -4.81 7.83
N GLU A 37 -32.26 -5.95 7.34
CA GLU A 37 -33.55 -6.02 6.63
C GLU A 37 -34.71 -5.58 7.54
N GLN A 38 -34.58 -5.85 8.84
CA GLN A 38 -35.53 -5.44 9.87
C GLN A 38 -34.80 -4.82 11.04
N GLY A 39 -35.15 -3.58 11.39
CA GLY A 39 -34.64 -2.88 12.57
C GLY A 39 -33.90 -1.59 12.26
N LYS A 40 -33.19 -1.07 13.26
CA LYS A 40 -32.41 0.17 13.15
C LYS A 40 -31.02 -0.15 12.62
N SER A 41 -30.53 0.69 11.71
CA SER A 41 -29.14 0.69 11.26
C SER A 41 -28.19 0.87 12.45
N TYR A 42 -27.08 0.15 12.46
CA TYR A 42 -26.06 0.22 13.51
C TYR A 42 -24.66 0.35 12.91
N LYS A 43 -23.66 0.65 13.74
CA LYS A 43 -22.27 0.80 13.30
C LYS A 43 -21.39 -0.25 13.96
N ILE A 44 -20.44 -0.78 13.22
CA ILE A 44 -19.37 -1.62 13.72
C ILE A 44 -18.01 -1.02 13.37
N SER A 45 -17.01 -1.33 14.19
CA SER A 45 -15.63 -0.86 13.98
C SER A 45 -14.72 -2.06 13.77
N LYS A 46 -14.05 -2.12 12.62
CA LYS A 46 -13.19 -3.26 12.23
C LYS A 46 -11.88 -2.80 11.60
N LYS A 47 -10.80 -3.53 11.86
CA LYS A 47 -9.51 -3.31 11.19
C LYS A 47 -9.56 -3.84 9.76
N TYR A 48 -8.71 -3.29 8.89
CA TYR A 48 -8.60 -3.78 7.52
C TYR A 48 -8.25 -5.28 7.47
N GLU A 49 -7.35 -5.71 8.35
CA GLU A 49 -6.89 -7.10 8.44
C GLU A 49 -8.02 -8.06 8.83
N GLU A 50 -9.00 -7.62 9.61
CA GLU A 50 -10.18 -8.42 9.94
C GLU A 50 -11.05 -8.68 8.70
N PHE A 51 -11.19 -7.70 7.80
CA PHE A 51 -11.87 -7.91 6.52
C PHE A 51 -11.13 -8.87 5.61
N ILE A 52 -9.79 -8.84 5.61
CA ILE A 52 -8.99 -9.81 4.84
C ILE A 52 -9.25 -11.23 5.35
N GLN A 53 -9.16 -11.44 6.67
CA GLN A 53 -9.42 -12.75 7.27
C GLN A 53 -10.85 -13.22 7.00
N PHE A 54 -11.81 -12.32 7.10
CA PHE A 54 -13.20 -12.59 6.78
C PHE A 54 -13.39 -13.00 5.31
N SER A 55 -12.82 -12.24 4.38
CA SER A 55 -12.85 -12.54 2.94
C SER A 55 -12.22 -13.90 2.64
N GLN A 56 -11.09 -14.24 3.29
CA GLN A 56 -10.45 -15.55 3.17
C GLN A 56 -11.37 -16.68 3.66
N LYS A 57 -11.90 -16.57 4.89
CA LYS A 57 -12.84 -17.56 5.45
C LYS A 57 -14.07 -17.76 4.57
N LEU A 58 -14.62 -16.67 4.03
CA LEU A 58 -15.77 -16.69 3.13
C LEU A 58 -15.45 -17.48 1.85
N HIS A 59 -14.29 -17.25 1.25
CA HIS A 59 -13.87 -18.02 0.08
C HIS A 59 -13.60 -19.50 0.39
N GLU A 60 -12.94 -19.80 1.51
CA GLU A 60 -12.70 -21.20 1.91
C GLU A 60 -13.99 -22.00 2.03
N GLN A 61 -15.06 -21.38 2.54
CA GLN A 61 -16.36 -22.04 2.68
C GLN A 61 -17.13 -22.14 1.36
N PHE A 62 -17.16 -21.08 0.55
CA PHE A 62 -18.10 -20.99 -0.57
C PHE A 62 -17.48 -21.19 -1.96
N ASN A 63 -16.16 -21.24 -2.11
CA ASN A 63 -15.48 -21.37 -3.40
C ASN A 63 -15.81 -22.67 -4.16
N LYS A 64 -16.39 -23.67 -3.50
CA LYS A 64 -16.88 -24.90 -4.15
C LYS A 64 -18.30 -24.79 -4.69
N TYR A 65 -19.09 -23.83 -4.18
CA TYR A 65 -20.54 -23.80 -4.35
C TYR A 65 -21.05 -22.59 -5.14
N SER A 66 -20.24 -21.54 -5.29
CA SER A 66 -20.65 -20.33 -6.00
C SER A 66 -19.49 -19.68 -6.74
N SER A 67 -19.76 -19.26 -7.97
CA SER A 67 -18.90 -18.38 -8.76
C SER A 67 -18.99 -16.91 -8.34
N ASP A 68 -20.06 -16.54 -7.63
CA ASP A 68 -20.47 -15.16 -7.42
C ASP A 68 -19.94 -14.64 -6.07
N LEU A 69 -18.66 -14.93 -5.82
CA LEU A 69 -18.00 -14.52 -4.60
C LEU A 69 -17.48 -13.08 -4.73
N PRO A 70 -17.55 -12.30 -3.64
CA PRO A 70 -16.93 -10.98 -3.59
C PRO A 70 -15.44 -11.06 -3.92
N PRO A 71 -14.84 -10.00 -4.49
CA PRO A 71 -13.42 -10.00 -4.80
C PRO A 71 -12.58 -10.26 -3.53
N LYS A 72 -11.55 -11.11 -3.64
CA LYS A 72 -10.62 -11.32 -2.53
C LYS A 72 -9.91 -10.00 -2.20
N ILE A 73 -10.06 -9.56 -0.96
CA ILE A 73 -9.34 -8.39 -0.44
C ILE A 73 -7.86 -8.76 -0.35
N LYS A 74 -7.00 -7.98 -0.99
CA LYS A 74 -5.57 -8.26 -1.04
C LYS A 74 -4.85 -7.50 0.08
N TYR A 75 -3.81 -8.13 0.62
CA TYR A 75 -2.93 -7.49 1.61
C TYR A 75 -2.11 -6.32 1.00
N LYS A 76 -1.91 -6.37 -0.32
CA LYS A 76 -0.93 -5.53 -1.02
C LYS A 76 -1.58 -4.32 -1.67
N LEU A 77 -1.46 -3.16 -1.02
CA LEU A 77 -1.61 -1.88 -1.71
C LEU A 77 -0.34 -1.56 -2.48
N HIS A 78 -0.48 -0.99 -3.68
CA HIS A 78 0.66 -0.53 -4.44
C HIS A 78 1.35 0.62 -3.68
N LEU A 79 2.61 0.37 -3.29
CA LEU A 79 3.52 1.13 -2.41
C LEU A 79 3.85 2.59 -2.84
N LEU A 80 3.03 3.24 -3.65
CA LEU A 80 3.30 4.57 -4.21
C LEU A 80 2.28 5.62 -3.78
N VAL A 81 1.27 5.25 -2.98
CA VAL A 81 0.19 6.13 -2.57
C VAL A 81 0.48 6.69 -1.17
N THR A 82 0.31 8.01 -0.98
CA THR A 82 0.56 8.67 0.32
C THR A 82 -0.34 8.10 1.42
N ASN A 83 0.12 8.09 2.68
CA ASN A 83 -0.58 7.45 3.82
C ASN A 83 -2.06 7.86 3.94
N LYS A 84 -2.40 9.13 3.72
CA LYS A 84 -3.82 9.58 3.72
C LYS A 84 -4.66 8.97 2.60
N GLN A 85 -4.09 8.81 1.42
CA GLN A 85 -4.77 8.24 0.26
C GLN A 85 -4.93 6.71 0.39
N ILE A 86 -4.03 6.02 1.12
CA ILE A 86 -4.13 4.59 1.39
C ILE A 86 -5.43 4.25 2.12
N HIS A 87 -5.80 5.01 3.15
CA HIS A 87 -7.02 4.73 3.93
C HIS A 87 -8.30 5.02 3.14
N ALA A 88 -8.29 6.08 2.32
CA ALA A 88 -9.40 6.35 1.41
C ALA A 88 -9.54 5.24 0.35
N GLN A 89 -8.43 4.77 -0.23
CA GLN A 89 -8.43 3.66 -1.17
C GLN A 89 -8.93 2.35 -0.53
N ARG A 90 -8.50 2.05 0.70
CA ARG A 90 -9.00 0.90 1.46
C ARG A 90 -10.49 1.00 1.73
N ALA A 91 -10.99 2.18 2.10
CA ALA A 91 -12.43 2.39 2.32
C ALA A 91 -13.23 2.12 1.04
N GLU A 92 -12.73 2.57 -0.13
CA GLU A 92 -13.33 2.29 -1.44
C GLU A 92 -13.30 0.78 -1.78
N GLU A 93 -12.16 0.11 -1.60
CA GLU A 93 -12.03 -1.34 -1.81
C GLU A 93 -13.00 -2.12 -0.91
N LEU A 94 -13.12 -1.73 0.36
CA LEU A 94 -14.08 -2.31 1.29
C LEU A 94 -15.52 -2.06 0.84
N ASN A 95 -15.87 -0.85 0.40
CA ASN A 95 -17.21 -0.56 -0.11
C ASN A 95 -17.57 -1.41 -1.33
N GLN A 96 -16.63 -1.59 -2.26
CA GLN A 96 -16.83 -2.48 -3.42
C GLN A 96 -17.03 -3.93 -2.97
N PHE A 97 -16.21 -4.41 -2.04
CA PHE A 97 -16.34 -5.74 -1.47
C PHE A 97 -17.71 -5.94 -0.79
N LEU A 98 -18.15 -4.99 0.04
CA LEU A 98 -19.43 -5.05 0.74
C LEU A 98 -20.62 -5.00 -0.23
N CYS A 99 -20.54 -4.15 -1.26
CA CYS A 99 -21.55 -4.05 -2.30
C CYS A 99 -21.76 -5.41 -3.01
N VAL A 100 -20.68 -6.07 -3.41
CA VAL A 100 -20.76 -7.40 -4.04
C VAL A 100 -21.22 -8.46 -3.04
N LEU A 101 -20.78 -8.41 -1.78
CA LEU A 101 -21.18 -9.35 -0.73
C LEU A 101 -22.69 -9.36 -0.48
N PHE A 102 -23.29 -8.18 -0.33
CA PHE A 102 -24.73 -8.08 -0.05
C PHE A 102 -25.60 -8.18 -1.30
N SER A 103 -25.00 -8.03 -2.50
CA SER A 103 -25.66 -8.35 -3.77
C SER A 103 -25.55 -9.83 -4.17
N ALA A 104 -24.69 -10.60 -3.49
CA ALA A 104 -24.53 -12.03 -3.74
C ALA A 104 -25.78 -12.81 -3.32
N SER A 105 -25.82 -14.10 -3.68
CA SER A 105 -26.92 -15.00 -3.30
C SER A 105 -27.20 -14.93 -1.79
N PRO A 106 -28.48 -14.92 -1.35
CA PRO A 106 -28.87 -14.92 0.07
C PRO A 106 -28.19 -16.03 0.88
N PHE A 107 -27.86 -17.16 0.23
CA PHE A 107 -27.11 -18.27 0.83
C PHE A 107 -25.74 -17.82 1.39
N ILE A 108 -25.05 -16.91 0.70
CA ILE A 108 -23.78 -16.33 1.12
C ILE A 108 -24.03 -15.16 2.07
N ALA A 109 -24.85 -14.20 1.66
CA ALA A 109 -25.07 -12.95 2.39
C ALA A 109 -25.69 -13.16 3.79
N GLN A 110 -26.51 -14.20 3.97
CA GLN A 110 -27.13 -14.53 5.26
C GLN A 110 -26.43 -15.68 6.01
N SER A 111 -25.27 -16.12 5.50
CA SER A 111 -24.47 -17.17 6.15
C SER A 111 -24.06 -16.79 7.57
N TYR A 112 -23.77 -17.81 8.39
CA TYR A 112 -23.34 -17.59 9.77
C TYR A 112 -22.09 -16.73 9.86
N ILE A 113 -21.09 -16.96 8.99
CA ILE A 113 -19.82 -16.20 8.99
C ILE A 113 -20.06 -14.71 8.73
N VAL A 114 -20.98 -14.37 7.82
CA VAL A 114 -21.35 -12.96 7.56
C VAL A 114 -22.03 -12.37 8.80
N ARG A 115 -23.05 -13.04 9.35
CA ARG A 115 -23.76 -12.53 10.53
C ARG A 115 -22.89 -12.38 11.77
N GLU A 116 -21.98 -13.33 12.00
CA GLU A 116 -21.01 -13.27 13.10
C GLU A 116 -20.05 -12.09 12.93
N PHE A 117 -19.56 -11.86 11.70
CA PHE A 117 -18.63 -10.75 11.44
C PHE A 117 -19.28 -9.38 11.64
N PHE A 118 -20.54 -9.23 11.22
CA PHE A 118 -21.30 -7.98 11.32
C PHE A 118 -22.13 -7.85 12.59
N GLN A 119 -21.94 -8.72 13.58
CA GLN A 119 -22.70 -8.64 14.82
C GLN A 119 -22.48 -7.27 15.50
N PRO A 120 -23.54 -6.60 16.00
CA PRO A 120 -23.41 -5.38 16.78
C PRO A 120 -22.40 -5.59 17.90
N GLN A 121 -21.37 -4.75 17.93
CA GLN A 121 -20.44 -4.73 19.04
C GLN A 121 -21.18 -4.19 20.25
N VAL A 122 -21.52 -5.09 21.18
CA VAL A 122 -21.97 -4.70 22.51
C VAL A 122 -20.72 -4.18 23.21
N TYR A 123 -20.45 -2.89 23.04
CA TYR A 123 -19.49 -2.22 23.90
C TYR A 123 -20.06 -2.29 25.31
N ALA A 124 -19.49 -3.15 26.14
CA ALA A 124 -19.68 -3.03 27.58
C ALA A 124 -19.29 -1.58 27.94
N GLU A 125 -20.21 -0.83 28.55
CA GLU A 125 -20.09 0.59 28.89
C GLU A 125 -18.99 0.89 29.95
N SER A 126 -17.91 0.12 30.02
CA SER A 126 -16.76 0.43 30.86
C SER A 126 -15.76 1.27 30.07
N HIS A 127 -15.92 2.59 30.22
CA HIS A 127 -14.96 3.64 29.87
C HIS A 127 -14.86 3.97 28.38
N THR A 128 -15.63 4.97 27.93
CA THR A 128 -15.06 6.32 27.70
C THR A 128 -16.11 7.22 27.04
N SER A 129 -16.70 8.09 27.84
CA SER A 129 -17.45 9.28 27.40
C SER A 129 -16.51 10.33 26.78
N TYR A 130 -15.66 9.93 25.81
CA TYR A 130 -14.67 10.79 25.14
C TYR A 130 -15.03 11.09 23.68
N TRP A 131 -16.32 11.08 23.32
CA TRP A 131 -16.81 11.59 22.03
C TRP A 131 -16.70 13.13 21.87
N LYS A 132 -15.84 13.80 22.67
CA LYS A 132 -15.51 15.22 22.46
C LYS A 132 -14.55 15.35 21.29
N ARG A 133 -15.15 15.50 20.11
CA ARG A 133 -14.69 16.29 18.96
C ARG A 133 -13.31 15.86 18.41
N LEU A 134 -13.25 14.66 17.84
CA LEU A 134 -12.17 14.25 16.93
C LEU A 134 -12.55 14.55 15.48
N ARG A 135 -11.55 14.95 14.69
CA ARG A 135 -11.68 15.33 13.28
C ARG A 135 -12.06 14.12 12.43
N SER A 136 -13.36 13.82 12.38
CA SER A 136 -13.93 12.84 11.47
C SER A 136 -13.71 13.32 10.04
N THR A 137 -12.90 12.61 9.26
CA THR A 137 -12.87 12.78 7.80
C THR A 137 -14.08 12.05 7.24
N SER A 138 -15.26 12.64 7.43
CA SER A 138 -16.50 12.12 6.88
C SER A 138 -16.54 12.38 5.37
N PHE A 139 -16.73 11.32 4.59
CA PHE A 139 -17.01 11.41 3.16
C PHE A 139 -18.52 11.60 2.99
N LEU A 140 -19.03 12.79 3.26
CA LEU A 140 -20.43 13.07 2.93
C LEU A 140 -20.56 13.25 1.41
N SER A 141 -21.04 12.18 0.80
CA SER A 141 -21.59 12.11 -0.56
C SER A 141 -22.75 13.09 -0.70
N ARG A 142 -22.60 14.12 -1.54
CA ARG A 142 -23.73 14.93 -2.02
C ARG A 142 -24.24 14.27 -3.30
N HIS A 143 -25.45 13.71 -3.25
CA HIS A 143 -26.18 13.29 -4.43
C HIS A 143 -27.47 14.12 -4.55
N THR A 144 -27.52 14.97 -5.56
CA THR A 144 -28.74 15.42 -6.26
C THR A 144 -28.27 15.91 -7.63
N GLN A 145 -28.64 15.19 -8.70
CA GLN A 145 -28.35 15.55 -10.09
C GLN A 145 -29.21 16.73 -10.57
N PRO A 146 -28.85 17.39 -11.69
CA PRO A 146 -29.44 17.03 -12.99
C PRO A 146 -28.39 16.94 -14.14
N PRO A 147 -28.80 16.53 -15.37
CA PRO A 147 -27.89 15.96 -16.37
C PRO A 147 -27.27 17.01 -17.29
N PHE A 148 -26.35 16.54 -18.13
CA PHE A 148 -25.62 17.19 -19.25
C PHE A 148 -24.11 17.39 -19.02
N SER A 149 -23.37 16.45 -19.61
CA SER A 149 -22.36 16.67 -20.65
C SER A 149 -21.03 17.37 -20.31
N TYR A 150 -19.93 16.66 -20.64
CA TYR A 150 -18.56 17.12 -20.90
C TYR A 150 -17.81 17.87 -19.79
N LEU A 151 -16.77 17.22 -19.25
CA LEU A 151 -15.37 17.70 -19.18
C LEU A 151 -14.63 16.98 -18.05
N CYS A 152 -13.93 15.90 -18.38
CA CYS A 152 -12.91 15.33 -17.50
C CYS A 152 -11.54 15.50 -18.18
N THR A 153 -11.02 16.73 -18.18
CA THR A 153 -9.59 17.01 -18.45
C THR A 153 -9.26 18.41 -17.93
N GLN A 154 -8.67 18.50 -16.73
CA GLN A 154 -7.79 19.63 -16.33
C GLN A 154 -7.31 19.45 -14.88
N ALA A 155 -6.13 18.86 -14.70
CA ALA A 155 -5.26 19.10 -13.53
C ALA A 155 -3.85 18.55 -13.77
N ALA A 156 -3.18 19.03 -14.81
CA ALA A 156 -1.72 19.01 -14.91
C ALA A 156 -1.31 20.09 -15.91
N ASN A 157 -0.21 20.78 -15.63
CA ASN A 157 0.42 21.84 -16.43
C ASN A 157 -0.08 23.27 -16.15
N LYS A 158 0.46 23.88 -15.10
CA LYS A 158 0.85 25.30 -15.15
C LYS A 158 2.12 25.53 -14.33
N LEU A 159 2.98 26.39 -14.88
CA LEU A 159 4.15 27.07 -14.29
C LEU A 159 5.54 26.53 -14.66
N TRP A 160 5.87 26.55 -15.96
CA TRP A 160 7.15 27.12 -16.46
C TRP A 160 6.95 27.57 -17.91
N HIS A 161 6.63 28.84 -18.13
CA HIS A 161 6.89 29.50 -19.42
C HIS A 161 7.32 30.94 -19.16
N ARG A 162 8.60 31.19 -19.39
CA ARG A 162 9.24 32.50 -19.40
C ARG A 162 9.40 32.90 -20.87
N GLN A 163 8.69 33.97 -21.23
CA GLN A 163 8.99 35.00 -22.23
C GLN A 163 9.22 34.63 -23.72
N PRO A 164 8.55 35.33 -24.67
CA PRO A 164 8.90 35.36 -26.08
C PRO A 164 9.76 36.59 -26.43
N GLU A 165 10.66 36.43 -27.40
CA GLU A 165 11.25 37.54 -28.17
C GLU A 165 11.51 37.06 -29.62
N PRO A 166 11.48 37.97 -30.62
CA PRO A 166 11.16 37.64 -32.00
C PRO A 166 12.36 37.52 -32.95
N SER A 167 12.05 36.85 -34.05
CA SER A 167 12.72 36.65 -35.34
C SER A 167 13.83 37.62 -35.79
N ALA A 168 14.95 37.05 -36.26
CA ALA A 168 15.67 37.56 -37.42
C ALA A 168 16.37 36.42 -38.19
N SER A 169 16.13 36.41 -39.49
CA SER A 169 16.63 35.52 -40.54
C SER A 169 18.10 35.74 -40.90
N THR A 170 18.86 34.70 -41.23
CA THR A 170 19.82 34.71 -42.37
C THR A 170 20.13 33.28 -42.83
N SER A 171 20.33 33.16 -44.13
CA SER A 171 20.43 31.99 -45.00
C SER A 171 21.80 31.29 -45.05
N THR A 172 21.79 30.12 -45.70
CA THR A 172 22.87 29.50 -46.50
C THR A 172 23.94 28.69 -45.75
N THR A 173 23.96 27.36 -45.99
CA THR A 173 24.97 26.66 -46.82
C THR A 173 24.94 25.17 -46.51
N ALA A 174 24.62 24.35 -47.52
CA ALA A 174 24.63 22.90 -47.46
C ALA A 174 26.08 22.37 -47.48
N MET A 175 26.41 21.45 -46.58
CA MET A 175 27.61 20.59 -46.64
C MET A 175 27.32 19.21 -46.01
N PRO A 176 28.06 18.15 -46.42
CA PRO A 176 27.59 16.78 -46.39
C PRO A 176 27.83 16.03 -45.06
N ARG A 177 26.99 15.01 -44.88
CA ARG A 177 27.02 13.96 -43.85
C ARG A 177 28.42 13.42 -43.55
N LEU A 178 28.94 13.75 -42.36
CA LEU A 178 29.93 12.94 -41.66
C LEU A 178 29.20 12.00 -40.70
N LYS A 179 29.29 10.69 -40.97
CA LYS A 179 28.87 9.62 -40.04
C LYS A 179 29.78 9.67 -38.81
N LYS A 180 29.38 10.45 -37.80
CA LYS A 180 29.93 10.34 -36.44
C LYS A 180 29.53 8.97 -35.90
N SER A 181 30.51 8.08 -35.78
CA SER A 181 30.46 6.92 -34.90
C SER A 181 30.17 7.42 -33.48
N GLN A 182 28.89 7.43 -33.09
CA GLN A 182 28.50 7.58 -31.69
C GLN A 182 28.95 6.32 -30.97
N SER A 183 30.18 6.34 -30.46
CA SER A 183 30.50 5.56 -29.28
C SER A 183 29.57 6.07 -28.18
N SER A 184 28.47 5.35 -27.95
CA SER A 184 27.62 5.53 -26.78
C SER A 184 28.44 5.11 -25.58
N LEU A 185 29.39 5.97 -25.17
CA LEU A 185 30.02 5.91 -23.87
C LEU A 185 28.86 5.95 -22.88
N CYS A 186 28.56 4.81 -22.28
CA CYS A 186 27.52 4.66 -21.29
C CYS A 186 27.76 5.71 -20.20
N LEU A 187 27.00 6.80 -20.25
CA LEU A 187 27.05 7.86 -19.26
C LEU A 187 26.64 7.21 -17.94
N ILE A 188 27.63 6.92 -17.09
CA ILE A 188 27.38 6.37 -15.76
C ILE A 188 26.49 7.39 -15.06
N LYS A 189 25.29 6.97 -14.66
CA LYS A 189 24.36 7.86 -13.97
C LYS A 189 24.96 8.19 -12.60
N ASP A 190 24.98 9.48 -12.27
CA ASP A 190 25.43 9.98 -10.96
C ASP A 190 24.55 9.53 -9.78
N THR A 191 23.43 8.87 -10.07
CA THR A 191 22.47 8.38 -9.07
C THR A 191 22.21 6.89 -9.20
N ILE A 192 21.90 6.25 -8.08
CA ILE A 192 21.53 4.83 -7.99
C ILE A 192 20.16 4.68 -7.32
N LYS A 193 19.36 3.70 -7.76
CA LYS A 193 18.08 3.35 -7.14
C LYS A 193 18.27 2.24 -6.10
N ILE A 194 17.95 2.51 -4.84
CA ILE A 194 18.09 1.57 -3.74
C ILE A 194 16.71 1.11 -3.31
N LYS A 195 16.43 -0.19 -3.45
CA LYS A 195 15.26 -0.84 -2.85
C LYS A 195 15.65 -1.32 -1.46
N VAL A 196 15.01 -0.80 -0.41
CA VAL A 196 15.29 -1.20 0.97
C VAL A 196 14.13 -2.02 1.51
N ILE A 197 14.43 -3.19 2.05
CA ILE A 197 13.48 -4.15 2.61
C ILE A 197 13.69 -4.19 4.12
N TYR A 198 12.75 -3.68 4.90
CA TYR A 198 12.77 -3.80 6.36
C TYR A 198 12.11 -5.12 6.78
N ASP A 199 10.90 -5.37 6.30
CA ASP A 199 10.19 -6.63 6.43
C ASP A 199 9.39 -6.94 5.14
N ALA A 200 8.54 -7.97 5.18
CA ALA A 200 7.75 -8.39 4.02
C ALA A 200 6.79 -7.30 3.50
N ASP A 201 6.36 -6.40 4.38
CA ASP A 201 5.35 -5.38 4.11
C ASP A 201 5.95 -3.96 3.98
N ASN A 202 7.14 -3.76 4.54
CA ASN A 202 7.83 -2.48 4.61
C ASN A 202 9.01 -2.45 3.62
N ILE A 203 8.70 -2.09 2.38
CA ILE A 203 9.66 -1.94 1.30
C ILE A 203 9.58 -0.54 0.72
N ILE A 204 10.72 0.16 0.68
CA ILE A 204 10.83 1.47 0.06
C ILE A 204 11.79 1.44 -1.12
N VAL A 205 11.64 2.40 -2.03
CA VAL A 205 12.62 2.65 -3.10
C VAL A 205 13.01 4.11 -3.04
N ILE A 206 14.31 4.36 -2.93
CA ILE A 206 14.89 5.71 -2.93
C ILE A 206 15.90 5.84 -4.05
N GLN A 207 15.99 7.03 -4.65
CA GLN A 207 17.04 7.37 -5.60
C GLN A 207 17.99 8.34 -4.91
N VAL A 208 19.28 8.00 -4.90
CA VAL A 208 20.31 8.75 -4.17
C VAL A 208 21.53 8.97 -5.06
N PRO A 209 22.30 10.05 -4.84
CA PRO A 209 23.61 10.20 -5.47
C PRO A 209 24.54 9.03 -5.11
N ARG A 210 25.44 8.64 -6.01
CA ARG A 210 26.46 7.60 -5.72
C ARG A 210 27.45 8.04 -4.64
N SER A 211 27.58 9.34 -4.42
CA SER A 211 28.41 9.95 -3.37
C SER A 211 27.70 10.09 -2.02
N ILE A 212 26.52 9.49 -1.83
CA ILE A 212 25.77 9.60 -0.57
C ILE A 212 26.54 8.94 0.58
N GLY A 213 26.61 9.62 1.73
CA GLY A 213 27.20 9.05 2.93
C GLY A 213 26.24 8.09 3.66
N LEU A 214 26.78 7.16 4.47
CA LEU A 214 25.97 6.16 5.19
C LEU A 214 24.99 6.81 6.16
N TYR A 215 25.41 7.86 6.88
CA TYR A 215 24.55 8.61 7.78
C TYR A 215 23.35 9.23 7.04
N GLU A 216 23.61 9.90 5.92
CA GLU A 216 22.56 10.53 5.11
C GLU A 216 21.63 9.47 4.50
N LEU A 217 22.19 8.36 4.00
CA LEU A 217 21.42 7.24 3.48
C LEU A 217 20.48 6.67 4.55
N ARG A 218 20.99 6.43 5.77
CA ARG A 218 20.17 5.98 6.92
C ARG A 218 19.08 6.99 7.26
N SER A 219 19.37 8.28 7.30
CA SER A 219 18.37 9.33 7.55
C SER A 219 17.27 9.35 6.49
N ARG A 220 17.61 9.24 5.20
CA ARG A 220 16.60 9.17 4.13
C ARG A 220 15.74 7.91 4.21
N ILE A 221 16.35 6.77 4.58
CA ILE A 221 15.64 5.51 4.80
C ILE A 221 14.66 5.65 5.97
N LEU A 222 15.13 6.16 7.11
CA LEU A 222 14.31 6.39 8.30
C LEU A 222 13.18 7.38 8.03
N GLN A 223 13.44 8.47 7.30
CA GLN A 223 12.42 9.43 6.92
C GLN A 223 11.32 8.77 6.09
N LYS A 224 11.69 7.92 5.12
CA LYS A 224 10.73 7.19 4.28
C LYS A 224 9.95 6.14 5.06
N PHE A 225 10.55 5.52 6.07
CA PHE A 225 9.85 4.58 6.95
C PHE A 225 9.03 5.26 8.04
N SER A 226 9.37 6.47 8.48
CA SER A 226 8.62 7.22 9.52
C SER A 226 7.19 7.53 9.08
N ASP A 227 6.96 7.61 7.77
CA ASP A 227 5.63 7.71 7.18
C ASP A 227 4.80 6.41 7.29
N SER A 228 5.43 5.28 7.61
CA SER A 228 4.84 3.92 7.53
C SER A 228 4.97 3.08 8.81
N VAL A 229 6.03 3.25 9.62
CA VAL A 229 6.40 2.40 10.75
C VAL A 229 6.69 3.27 11.98
N THR A 230 6.05 2.93 13.10
CA THR A 230 6.38 3.52 14.40
C THR A 230 7.61 2.82 14.98
N LEU A 231 8.74 3.53 14.97
CA LEU A 231 9.97 3.24 15.69
C LEU A 231 10.85 2.10 15.11
N ILE A 232 11.59 2.42 14.04
CA ILE A 232 12.80 1.65 13.73
C ILE A 232 13.82 1.97 14.82
N LYS A 233 14.27 0.96 15.56
CA LYS A 233 15.31 1.08 16.59
C LYS A 233 16.59 1.61 15.96
N SER A 234 17.33 2.49 16.64
CA SER A 234 18.52 3.17 16.08
C SER A 234 19.67 2.23 15.67
N ASP A 235 19.65 0.99 16.13
CA ASP A 235 20.76 0.03 15.98
C ASP A 235 20.49 -0.98 14.86
N TRP A 236 20.29 -0.52 13.63
CA TRP A 236 20.07 -1.40 12.48
C TRP A 236 21.23 -1.33 11.48
N VAL A 237 21.51 -2.47 10.86
CA VAL A 237 22.52 -2.61 9.80
C VAL A 237 21.88 -2.89 8.46
N LEU A 238 22.59 -2.52 7.39
CA LEU A 238 22.18 -2.79 6.01
C LEU A 238 22.89 -4.06 5.53
N LEU A 239 22.13 -5.02 5.03
CA LEU A 239 22.65 -6.21 4.37
C LEU A 239 22.48 -6.09 2.85
N PHE A 240 23.57 -6.29 2.12
CA PHE A 240 23.56 -6.47 0.68
C PHE A 240 23.77 -7.95 0.37
N HIS A 241 22.84 -8.54 -0.38
CA HIS A 241 23.03 -9.88 -0.93
C HIS A 241 23.52 -9.72 -2.35
N GLU A 242 24.73 -10.21 -2.61
CA GLU A 242 25.25 -10.20 -3.95
C GLU A 242 24.37 -11.09 -4.82
N SER A 243 23.68 -10.48 -5.79
CA SER A 243 22.89 -11.22 -6.77
C SER A 243 23.85 -11.79 -7.80
N THR A 244 24.76 -12.67 -7.37
CA THR A 244 25.54 -13.47 -8.29
C THR A 244 24.58 -14.43 -8.97
N SER A 245 24.30 -14.17 -10.24
CA SER A 245 23.52 -14.94 -11.20
C SER A 245 22.06 -14.52 -11.44
N SER A 246 21.86 -14.13 -12.69
CA SER A 246 20.64 -14.22 -13.48
C SER A 246 20.04 -15.63 -13.49
N ILE A 247 19.40 -16.02 -12.38
CA ILE A 247 18.45 -17.13 -12.38
C ILE A 247 17.09 -16.57 -11.93
N CYS A 248 16.45 -15.85 -12.85
CA CYS A 248 15.00 -15.93 -13.04
C CYS A 248 14.69 -17.42 -13.32
N SER A 249 13.65 -18.09 -12.81
CA SER A 249 12.30 -17.66 -12.46
C SER A 249 11.63 -18.71 -11.56
N THR A 250 10.54 -18.29 -10.90
CA THR A 250 9.31 -19.08 -10.61
C THR A 250 9.42 -20.45 -9.94
N SER A 251 8.86 -20.50 -8.72
CA SER A 251 8.10 -21.61 -8.12
C SER A 251 8.73 -23.01 -8.16
N SER A 252 9.31 -23.41 -7.03
CA SER A 252 9.12 -24.77 -6.55
C SER A 252 9.08 -24.77 -5.01
N PHE A 253 7.90 -25.11 -4.49
CA PHE A 253 7.69 -25.61 -3.14
C PHE A 253 8.44 -26.95 -3.04
N TYR A 254 9.68 -26.98 -2.56
CA TYR A 254 10.25 -28.23 -2.05
C TYR A 254 11.24 -27.99 -0.91
N LEU A 255 10.90 -28.60 0.21
CA LEU A 255 11.72 -29.25 1.23
C LEU A 255 12.85 -28.46 1.91
N ALA A 256 12.75 -28.45 3.23
CA ALA A 256 13.71 -27.97 4.22
C ALA A 256 15.04 -28.74 4.14
N GLN A 257 15.82 -28.49 3.10
CA GLN A 257 17.27 -28.66 3.15
C GLN A 257 17.89 -27.28 3.30
N GLU A 258 18.79 -27.16 4.27
CA GLU A 258 19.57 -25.97 4.58
C GLU A 258 20.24 -25.44 3.32
N LYS A 259 19.59 -24.49 2.66
CA LYS A 259 20.16 -23.83 1.49
C LYS A 259 21.36 -23.02 2.00
N PRO A 260 22.58 -23.25 1.50
CA PRO A 260 23.75 -22.52 1.94
C PRO A 260 23.46 -21.03 1.79
N LEU A 261 23.52 -20.32 2.92
CA LEU A 261 23.23 -18.89 2.97
C LEU A 261 24.16 -18.19 1.98
N LEU A 262 23.58 -17.49 1.00
CA LEU A 262 24.36 -16.71 0.04
C LEU A 262 25.24 -15.71 0.81
N PRO A 263 26.46 -15.43 0.33
CA PRO A 263 27.34 -14.47 0.98
C PRO A 263 26.64 -13.11 1.05
N ALA A 264 26.37 -12.66 2.28
CA ALA A 264 25.80 -11.35 2.56
C ALA A 264 26.91 -10.41 3.03
N THR A 265 26.97 -9.21 2.45
CA THR A 265 27.87 -8.15 2.91
C THR A 265 27.11 -7.26 3.88
N VAL A 266 27.62 -7.15 5.11
CA VAL A 266 27.11 -6.22 6.13
C VAL A 266 27.70 -4.84 5.89
N ILE A 267 26.85 -3.82 5.86
CA ILE A 267 27.22 -2.42 5.71
C ILE A 267 26.99 -1.75 7.06
N SER A 268 28.07 -1.71 7.84
CA SER A 268 28.06 -1.19 9.21
C SER A 268 28.75 0.17 9.31
N LYS A 269 29.79 0.39 8.48
CA LYS A 269 30.65 1.56 8.47
C LYS A 269 30.57 2.29 7.13
N GLU A 270 30.98 3.55 7.14
CA GLU A 270 31.05 4.40 5.95
C GLU A 270 31.93 3.77 4.85
N ASP A 271 33.09 3.23 5.23
CA ASP A 271 34.03 2.59 4.30
C ASP A 271 33.42 1.38 3.58
N ASP A 272 32.53 0.63 4.24
CA ASP A 272 31.83 -0.51 3.62
C ASP A 272 30.95 -0.02 2.45
N LEU A 273 30.23 1.09 2.66
CA LEU A 273 29.36 1.70 1.65
C LEU A 273 30.18 2.27 0.49
N ILE A 274 31.23 3.02 0.79
CA ILE A 274 32.12 3.61 -0.21
C ILE A 274 32.77 2.52 -1.06
N SER A 275 33.27 1.47 -0.43
CA SER A 275 33.85 0.31 -1.10
C SER A 275 32.85 -0.34 -2.05
N LEU A 276 31.62 -0.59 -1.61
CA LEU A 276 30.56 -1.17 -2.45
C LEU A 276 30.15 -0.24 -3.61
N MET A 277 30.00 1.07 -3.38
CA MET A 277 29.67 2.06 -4.42
C MET A 277 30.73 2.10 -5.53
N ASN A 278 32.01 2.02 -5.15
CA ASN A 278 33.13 2.12 -6.09
C ASN A 278 33.47 0.79 -6.77
N THR A 279 33.14 -0.34 -6.16
CA THR A 279 33.42 -1.67 -6.71
C THR A 279 32.15 -2.29 -7.31
N LYS A 280 31.38 -3.00 -6.49
CA LYS A 280 30.26 -3.86 -6.92
C LYS A 280 29.08 -3.08 -7.51
N TRP A 281 28.84 -1.86 -7.06
CA TRP A 281 27.65 -1.10 -7.46
C TRP A 281 27.95 -0.03 -8.51
N SER A 282 29.22 0.19 -8.88
CA SER A 282 29.67 1.21 -9.82
C SER A 282 28.92 1.18 -11.17
N GLN A 283 28.54 0.00 -11.63
CA GLN A 283 27.81 -0.22 -12.88
C GLN A 283 26.33 -0.56 -12.70
N LEU A 284 25.85 -0.67 -11.46
CA LEU A 284 24.46 -1.02 -11.17
C LEU A 284 23.59 0.23 -11.11
N ASP A 285 22.54 0.26 -11.91
CA ASP A 285 21.50 1.30 -11.83
C ASP A 285 20.58 1.12 -10.62
N LYS A 286 20.49 -0.11 -10.11
CA LYS A 286 19.60 -0.49 -9.01
C LYS A 286 20.23 -1.57 -8.12
N ILE A 287 20.04 -1.43 -6.82
CA ILE A 287 20.41 -2.44 -5.81
C ILE A 287 19.25 -2.71 -4.86
N THR A 288 19.33 -3.84 -4.15
CA THR A 288 18.41 -4.19 -3.06
C THR A 288 19.19 -4.39 -1.77
N LEU A 289 18.76 -3.71 -0.71
CA LEU A 289 19.30 -3.84 0.63
C LEU A 289 18.22 -4.36 1.58
N ARG A 290 18.63 -5.07 2.62
CA ARG A 290 17.76 -5.51 3.71
C ARG A 290 18.20 -4.88 5.02
N CYS A 291 17.27 -4.34 5.80
CA CYS A 291 17.57 -3.90 7.16
C CYS A 291 17.55 -5.12 8.09
N VAL A 292 18.54 -5.21 8.97
CA VAL A 292 18.59 -6.23 10.03
C VAL A 292 18.86 -5.54 11.37
N MET A 293 18.18 -6.01 12.41
CA MET A 293 18.35 -5.58 13.80
C MET A 293 19.30 -6.51 14.54
#